data_AF-A0A174SCF8-F1
#
_entry.id   AF-A0A174SCF8-F1
#
_cell.length_a   1.000
_cell.length_b   1.000
_cell.length_c   1.000
_cell.angle_alpha   90.00
_cell.angle_beta   90.00
_cell.angle_gamma   90.00
#
_symmetry.space_group_name_H-M   'P 1'
#
loop_
_entity.id
_entity.type
_entity.pdbx_description
1 polymer ?
#
loop_
_entity_poly.entity_id
_entity_poly.type
_entity_poly.pdbx_seq_one_letter_code
_entity_poly.pdbx_strand_id
1 'polypeptide(L)'
;MIKYVGHVKGAKVQVAQESMNSHVLITGMSGSGKSVRMTDIEVESIKDGKTVLVLDKDGTHYKLSKSYQNVISVLEDGLDFRLLEPIQAAESMEEKKVQVMYVADILASGQNLGDRQICCLRTAVEYAAEHKDKDATEMYTISRCLEEQKGNSAEGVRSRLWGILNGNLLRPSTKQIESGKINIISLAGINPKTQIQLTEIILSVVWRQLRYRQFSEIDVVCIDEIQSLTLKKNSALFELLTESRKYGISLVLATQSLSVFNKKEIAALGQTAVKLYFHPSEQDIRSIAQQIDPAAYERVAMVLKNLRKGQALTVGDIEKAGHKIGGPIVTMSQLWKEESDCLEEIDLGESR
;
A
#
# COMPACT_ATOMS: atom_id res chain seq x y z
N MET A 1 5.86 13.89 -4.08
CA MET A 1 4.42 13.90 -4.47
C MET A 1 4.28 13.35 -5.87
N ILE A 2 3.29 12.48 -6.08
CA ILE A 2 2.97 11.92 -7.41
C ILE A 2 2.56 13.05 -8.34
N LYS A 3 3.17 13.06 -9.53
CA LYS A 3 2.76 13.98 -10.60
C LYS A 3 1.92 13.28 -11.64
N TYR A 4 2.35 12.14 -12.15
CA TYR A 4 1.72 11.50 -13.30
C TYR A 4 0.52 10.63 -12.93
N VAL A 5 -0.54 10.66 -13.76
CA VAL A 5 -1.74 9.80 -13.60
C VAL A 5 -2.23 9.15 -14.89
N GLY A 6 -1.68 9.48 -16.07
CA GLY A 6 -2.07 8.89 -17.36
C GLY A 6 -1.75 9.79 -18.56
N HIS A 7 -2.07 9.33 -19.78
CA HIS A 7 -1.95 10.12 -21.02
C HIS A 7 -3.26 10.33 -21.74
N VAL A 8 -3.33 11.46 -22.46
CA VAL A 8 -4.38 11.77 -23.44
C VAL A 8 -3.76 12.28 -24.72
N LYS A 9 -3.89 11.49 -25.79
CA LYS A 9 -3.34 11.80 -27.13
C LYS A 9 -1.85 12.17 -27.07
N GLY A 10 -1.06 11.37 -26.34
CA GLY A 10 0.40 11.57 -26.19
C GLY A 10 0.80 12.55 -25.08
N ALA A 11 -0.08 13.45 -24.63
CA ALA A 11 0.24 14.38 -23.55
C ALA A 11 0.04 13.76 -22.16
N LYS A 12 0.97 14.01 -21.24
CA LYS A 12 0.86 13.62 -19.82
C LYS A 12 -0.30 14.37 -19.16
N VAL A 13 -1.08 13.64 -18.39
CA VAL A 13 -2.03 14.15 -17.41
C VAL A 13 -1.41 13.97 -16.04
N GLN A 14 -1.45 15.04 -15.26
CA GLN A 14 -0.80 15.12 -13.97
C GLN A 14 -1.80 15.48 -12.87
N VAL A 15 -1.48 15.16 -11.62
CA VAL A 15 -2.12 15.77 -10.46
C VAL A 15 -1.80 17.26 -10.50
N ALA A 16 -2.81 18.11 -10.31
CA ALA A 16 -2.64 19.55 -10.36
C ALA A 16 -1.64 20.03 -9.28
N GLN A 17 -0.77 20.98 -9.62
CA GLN A 17 0.25 21.48 -8.67
C GLN A 17 -0.36 22.08 -7.40
N GLU A 18 -1.54 22.70 -7.52
CA GLU A 18 -2.28 23.31 -6.42
C GLU A 18 -3.08 22.29 -5.59
N SER A 19 -3.05 21.00 -5.92
CA SER A 19 -3.86 20.00 -5.23
C SER A 19 -3.46 19.87 -3.76
N MET A 20 -4.48 19.64 -2.92
CA MET A 20 -4.32 19.50 -1.47
C MET A 20 -3.67 18.17 -1.07
N ASN A 21 -3.61 17.17 -1.95
CA ASN A 21 -2.76 15.99 -1.77
C ASN A 21 -2.43 15.42 -3.15
N SER A 22 -1.66 14.33 -3.18
CA SER A 22 -1.34 13.61 -4.41
C SER A 22 -1.66 12.12 -4.28
N HIS A 23 -2.68 11.79 -3.47
CA HIS A 23 -3.14 10.42 -3.35
C HIS A 23 -3.98 10.03 -4.58
N VAL A 24 -3.75 8.83 -5.08
CA VAL A 24 -4.44 8.27 -6.24
C VAL A 24 -5.20 7.02 -5.82
N LEU A 25 -6.49 6.98 -6.11
CA LEU A 25 -7.33 5.80 -5.95
C LEU A 25 -7.61 5.17 -7.31
N ILE A 26 -7.34 3.89 -7.45
CA ILE A 26 -7.58 3.09 -8.65
C ILE A 26 -8.67 2.08 -8.32
N THR A 27 -9.75 2.07 -9.09
CA THR A 27 -10.87 1.14 -8.88
C THR A 27 -11.32 0.53 -10.19
N GLY A 28 -11.71 -0.74 -10.17
CA GLY A 28 -12.12 -1.44 -11.39
C GLY A 28 -12.07 -2.94 -11.31
N MET A 29 -12.81 -3.63 -12.18
CA MET A 29 -12.86 -5.09 -12.19
C MET A 29 -11.48 -5.73 -12.42
N SER A 30 -11.32 -6.99 -12.03
CA SER A 30 -10.08 -7.75 -12.32
C SER A 30 -9.84 -7.80 -13.84
N GLY A 31 -8.57 -7.75 -14.26
CA GLY A 31 -8.19 -7.77 -15.68
C GLY A 31 -8.44 -6.47 -16.47
N SER A 32 -8.96 -5.41 -15.85
CA SER A 32 -9.27 -4.13 -16.54
C SER A 32 -8.05 -3.26 -16.88
N GLY A 33 -6.87 -3.56 -16.31
CA GLY A 33 -5.61 -2.82 -16.54
C GLY A 33 -5.12 -1.96 -15.37
N LYS A 34 -5.70 -2.12 -14.16
CA LYS A 34 -5.28 -1.40 -12.95
C LYS A 34 -3.78 -1.53 -12.66
N SER A 35 -3.27 -2.76 -12.59
CA SER A 35 -1.87 -3.04 -12.23
C SER A 35 -0.88 -2.45 -13.24
N VAL A 36 -1.25 -2.39 -14.54
CA VAL A 36 -0.42 -1.71 -15.55
C VAL A 36 -0.34 -0.22 -15.29
N ARG A 37 -1.49 0.41 -15.00
CA ARG A 37 -1.50 1.85 -14.67
C ARG A 37 -0.75 2.15 -13.39
N MET A 38 -0.86 1.28 -12.40
CA MET A 38 -0.14 1.41 -11.14
C MET A 38 1.37 1.36 -11.39
N THR A 39 1.84 0.37 -12.15
CA THR A 39 3.26 0.26 -12.59
C THR A 39 3.72 1.50 -13.37
N ASP A 40 2.89 2.03 -14.26
CA ASP A 40 3.18 3.25 -15.03
C ASP A 40 3.39 4.46 -14.10
N ILE A 41 2.54 4.61 -13.07
CA ILE A 41 2.69 5.67 -12.05
C ILE A 41 3.97 5.49 -11.24
N GLU A 42 4.33 4.25 -10.91
CA GLU A 42 5.56 3.94 -10.18
C GLU A 42 6.81 4.28 -11.00
N VAL A 43 6.84 3.89 -12.28
CA VAL A 43 7.93 4.18 -13.23
C VAL A 43 8.10 5.68 -13.46
N GLU A 44 7.00 6.42 -13.59
CA GLU A 44 7.08 7.88 -13.71
C GLU A 44 7.52 8.55 -12.41
N SER A 45 7.18 7.98 -11.25
CA SER A 45 7.64 8.47 -9.96
C SER A 45 9.15 8.33 -9.79
N ILE A 46 9.74 7.18 -10.14
CA ILE A 46 11.21 7.01 -10.06
C ILE A 46 11.96 7.90 -11.06
N LYS A 47 11.39 8.17 -12.24
CA LYS A 47 11.95 9.13 -13.21
C LYS A 47 11.98 10.56 -12.65
N ASP A 48 11.03 10.89 -11.77
CA ASP A 48 11.01 12.12 -10.97
C ASP A 48 11.97 12.09 -9.76
N GLY A 49 12.82 11.06 -9.63
CA GLY A 49 13.79 10.90 -8.55
C GLY A 49 13.15 10.46 -7.23
N LYS A 50 11.97 9.83 -7.27
CA LYS A 50 11.24 9.38 -6.09
C LYS A 50 11.57 7.94 -5.73
N THR A 51 11.47 7.62 -4.45
CA THR A 51 11.51 6.23 -4.00
C THR A 51 10.10 5.71 -3.78
N VAL A 52 9.81 4.56 -4.36
CA VAL A 52 8.48 3.93 -4.31
C VAL A 52 8.56 2.67 -3.46
N LEU A 53 7.61 2.48 -2.56
CA LEU A 53 7.38 1.23 -1.83
C LEU A 53 6.11 0.56 -2.37
N VAL A 54 6.23 -0.67 -2.87
CA VAL A 54 5.11 -1.46 -3.38
C VAL A 54 4.88 -2.65 -2.47
N LEU A 55 3.64 -2.87 -2.05
CA LEU A 55 3.25 -4.07 -1.32
C LEU A 55 2.58 -5.05 -2.29
N ASP A 56 3.33 -6.06 -2.71
CA ASP A 56 2.87 -7.08 -3.65
C ASP A 56 2.47 -8.35 -2.90
N LYS A 57 1.16 -8.56 -2.81
CA LYS A 57 0.60 -9.71 -2.11
C LYS A 57 0.86 -11.02 -2.85
N ASP A 58 0.75 -11.03 -4.17
CA ASP A 58 0.72 -12.27 -4.95
C ASP A 58 2.05 -12.56 -5.66
N GLY A 59 3.02 -11.64 -5.60
CA GLY A 59 4.30 -11.78 -6.32
C GLY A 59 4.16 -11.59 -7.83
N THR A 60 3.08 -10.94 -8.26
CA THR A 60 2.69 -10.79 -9.67
C THR A 60 2.94 -9.40 -10.21
N HIS A 61 3.58 -8.53 -9.42
CA HIS A 61 3.95 -7.20 -9.89
C HIS A 61 4.86 -7.28 -11.12
N TYR A 62 4.74 -6.28 -12.00
CA TYR A 62 5.41 -6.27 -13.29
C TYR A 62 6.93 -6.28 -13.12
N LYS A 63 7.59 -7.26 -13.75
CA LYS A 63 9.04 -7.41 -13.70
C LYS A 63 9.70 -6.38 -14.61
N LEU A 64 10.15 -5.28 -14.02
CA LEU A 64 10.98 -4.28 -14.67
C LEU A 64 12.47 -4.68 -14.61
N SER A 65 13.34 -3.96 -15.31
CA SER A 65 14.77 -4.22 -15.22
C SER A 65 15.30 -3.94 -13.80
N LYS A 66 16.33 -4.68 -13.38
CA LYS A 66 16.95 -4.55 -12.03
C LYS A 66 17.51 -3.15 -11.73
N SER A 67 17.68 -2.29 -12.74
CA SER A 67 18.08 -0.90 -12.54
C SER A 67 16.96 -0.05 -11.94
N TYR A 68 15.69 -0.39 -12.22
CA TYR A 68 14.53 0.36 -11.75
C TYR A 68 13.86 -0.26 -10.53
N GLN A 69 13.97 -1.59 -10.36
CA GLN A 69 13.31 -2.30 -9.28
C GLN A 69 14.29 -2.96 -8.30
N ASN A 70 13.90 -2.97 -7.02
CA ASN A 70 14.50 -3.76 -5.96
C ASN A 70 13.39 -4.65 -5.37
N VAL A 71 13.53 -5.97 -5.48
CA VAL A 71 12.51 -6.92 -5.01
C VAL A 71 13.01 -7.60 -3.74
N ILE A 72 12.28 -7.41 -2.65
CA ILE A 72 12.52 -8.00 -1.34
C ILE A 72 11.46 -9.07 -1.11
N SER A 73 11.85 -10.34 -1.19
CA SER A 73 10.99 -11.48 -0.90
C SER A 73 10.98 -11.68 0.61
N VAL A 74 9.85 -11.40 1.29
CA VAL A 74 9.80 -11.52 2.75
C VAL A 74 10.07 -12.96 3.22
N LEU A 75 9.69 -13.94 2.41
CA LEU A 75 9.96 -15.34 2.70
C LEU A 75 11.47 -15.67 2.63
N GLU A 76 12.16 -15.25 1.56
CA GLU A 76 13.56 -15.61 1.30
C GLU A 76 14.56 -14.64 1.94
N ASP A 77 14.33 -13.34 1.81
CA ASP A 77 15.22 -12.28 2.29
C ASP A 77 14.96 -11.93 3.76
N GLY A 78 13.71 -12.04 4.22
CA GLY A 78 13.27 -11.51 5.51
C GLY A 78 12.96 -10.02 5.45
N LEU A 79 12.35 -9.47 6.50
CA LEU A 79 11.96 -8.07 6.59
C LEU A 79 12.43 -7.43 7.90
N ASP A 80 13.40 -6.52 7.78
CA ASP A 80 14.10 -5.96 8.94
C ASP A 80 13.44 -4.68 9.43
N PHE A 81 12.56 -4.82 10.42
CA PHE A 81 11.89 -3.66 11.04
C PHE A 81 12.50 -3.20 12.34
N ARG A 82 13.32 -4.04 12.99
CA ARG A 82 13.93 -3.76 14.30
C ARG A 82 12.93 -3.08 15.22
N LEU A 83 11.78 -3.73 15.45
CA LEU A 83 10.60 -3.08 16.03
C LEU A 83 10.89 -2.51 17.43
N LEU A 84 11.76 -3.20 18.18
CA LEU A 84 12.22 -2.88 19.53
C LEU A 84 13.52 -2.06 19.55
N GLU A 85 14.06 -1.70 18.39
CA GLU A 85 15.08 -0.65 18.36
C GLU A 85 14.42 0.70 18.58
N PRO A 86 14.91 1.48 19.55
CA PRO A 86 14.37 2.80 19.82
C PRO A 86 14.58 3.67 18.59
N ILE A 87 13.48 4.20 18.05
CA ILE A 87 13.53 5.19 16.97
C ILE A 87 14.31 6.40 17.45
N GLN A 88 13.97 6.95 18.61
CA GLN A 88 14.78 7.95 19.31
C GLN A 88 15.31 7.33 20.60
N ALA A 89 16.54 7.69 20.98
CA ALA A 89 17.14 7.25 22.25
C ALA A 89 16.18 7.60 23.39
N ALA A 90 15.53 6.58 23.96
CA ALA A 90 14.65 6.75 25.10
C ALA A 90 15.53 6.93 26.34
N GLU A 91 15.51 8.13 26.92
CA GLU A 91 16.31 8.50 28.08
C GLU A 91 15.58 8.16 29.39
N SER A 92 14.24 8.11 29.34
CA SER A 92 13.38 7.81 30.50
C SER A 92 12.70 6.44 30.44
N MET A 93 12.22 5.96 31.59
CA MET A 93 11.44 4.72 31.68
C MET A 93 10.07 4.87 31.00
N GLU A 94 9.48 6.07 31.08
CA GLU A 94 8.21 6.43 30.48
C GLU A 94 8.29 6.35 28.95
N GLU A 95 9.36 6.87 28.34
CA GLU A 95 9.59 6.79 26.89
C GLU A 95 9.75 5.34 26.42
N LYS A 96 10.44 4.49 27.18
CA LYS A 96 10.56 3.05 26.88
C LYS A 96 9.18 2.38 26.89
N LYS A 97 8.32 2.69 27.86
CA LYS A 97 6.95 2.17 27.92
C LYS A 97 6.11 2.63 26.73
N VAL A 98 6.27 3.89 26.30
CA VAL A 98 5.59 4.39 25.08
C VAL A 98 6.03 3.59 23.84
N GLN A 99 7.32 3.27 23.71
CA GLN A 99 7.81 2.45 22.60
C GLN A 99 7.24 1.03 22.63
N VAL A 100 7.21 0.38 23.80
CA VAL A 100 6.59 -0.94 24.00
C VAL A 100 5.11 -0.91 23.62
N MET A 101 4.36 0.11 24.08
CA MET A 101 2.96 0.27 23.72
C MET A 101 2.77 0.38 22.21
N TYR A 102 3.59 1.20 21.55
CA TYR A 102 3.53 1.36 20.11
C TYR A 102 3.81 0.05 19.36
N VAL A 103 4.84 -0.71 19.75
CA VAL A 103 5.16 -2.00 19.11
C VAL A 103 4.04 -3.01 19.32
N ALA A 104 3.46 -3.08 20.52
CA ALA A 104 2.31 -3.93 20.77
C ALA A 104 1.11 -3.53 19.90
N ASP A 105 0.86 -2.23 19.73
CA ASP A 105 -0.23 -1.73 18.88
C ASP A 105 0.04 -2.05 17.38
N ILE A 106 1.29 -1.98 16.91
CA ILE A 106 1.69 -2.45 15.56
C ILE A 106 1.36 -3.92 15.36
N LEU A 107 1.80 -4.79 16.29
CA LEU A 107 1.56 -6.23 16.19
C LEU A 107 0.08 -6.59 16.36
N ALA A 108 -0.68 -5.79 17.11
CA ALA A 108 -2.12 -5.94 17.26
C ALA A 108 -2.92 -5.45 16.04
N SER A 109 -2.31 -4.69 15.13
CA SER A 109 -2.98 -4.13 13.95
C SER A 109 -3.62 -5.24 13.10
N GLY A 110 -4.90 -5.08 12.77
CA GLY A 110 -5.68 -6.06 12.03
C GLY A 110 -6.06 -7.36 12.78
N GLN A 111 -5.68 -7.54 14.05
CA GLN A 111 -5.86 -8.81 14.78
C GLN A 111 -7.15 -8.90 15.63
N ASN A 112 -7.87 -7.79 15.79
CA ASN A 112 -9.05 -7.65 16.68
C ASN A 112 -8.80 -8.23 18.10
N LEU A 113 -7.63 -7.98 18.68
CA LEU A 113 -7.29 -8.41 20.05
C LEU A 113 -8.15 -7.67 21.08
N GLY A 114 -8.66 -8.39 22.09
CA GLY A 114 -9.33 -7.77 23.24
C GLY A 114 -8.35 -7.23 24.28
N ASP A 115 -8.82 -6.41 25.21
CA ASP A 115 -7.97 -5.70 26.18
C ASP A 115 -7.02 -6.61 26.96
N ARG A 116 -7.50 -7.79 27.40
CA ARG A 116 -6.67 -8.78 28.10
C ARG A 116 -5.57 -9.36 27.19
N GLN A 117 -5.88 -9.58 25.93
CA GLN A 117 -4.91 -10.06 24.93
C GLN A 117 -3.87 -9.00 24.61
N ILE A 118 -4.29 -7.73 24.49
CA ILE A 118 -3.37 -6.60 24.32
C ILE A 118 -2.45 -6.45 25.53
N CYS A 119 -2.96 -6.64 26.75
CA CYS A 119 -2.14 -6.64 27.96
C CYS A 119 -1.06 -7.73 27.92
N CYS A 120 -1.42 -8.97 27.61
CA CYS A 120 -0.47 -10.08 27.43
C CYS A 120 0.60 -9.76 26.38
N LEU A 121 0.19 -9.17 25.25
CA LEU A 121 1.10 -8.78 24.17
C LEU A 121 2.06 -7.68 24.61
N ARG A 122 1.58 -6.65 25.32
CA ARG A 122 2.44 -5.57 25.86
C ARG A 122 3.50 -6.12 26.81
N THR A 123 3.12 -7.00 27.73
CA THR A 123 4.07 -7.66 28.63
C THR A 123 5.11 -8.48 27.86
N ALA A 124 4.71 -9.17 26.80
CA ALA A 124 5.65 -9.94 25.98
C ALA A 124 6.62 -9.06 25.17
N VAL A 125 6.13 -7.92 24.67
CA VAL A 125 6.94 -6.91 23.97
C VAL A 125 7.92 -6.24 24.93
N GLU A 126 7.48 -5.89 26.14
CA GLU A 126 8.33 -5.33 27.20
C GLU A 126 9.46 -6.31 27.56
N TYR A 127 9.10 -7.57 27.79
CA TYR A 127 10.07 -8.63 28.06
C TYR A 127 11.11 -8.76 26.94
N ALA A 128 10.68 -8.76 25.67
CA ALA A 128 11.59 -8.84 24.53
C ALA A 128 12.49 -7.61 24.37
N ALA A 129 12.00 -6.42 24.77
CA ALA A 129 12.80 -5.20 24.74
C ALA A 129 13.92 -5.21 25.80
N GLU A 130 13.66 -5.83 26.96
CA GLU A 130 14.63 -5.98 28.06
C GLU A 130 15.62 -7.14 27.83
N HIS A 131 15.18 -8.20 27.13
CA HIS A 131 15.96 -9.42 26.90
C HIS A 131 16.39 -9.55 25.43
N LYS A 132 17.26 -8.63 25.00
CA LYS A 132 17.88 -8.68 23.67
C LYS A 132 18.94 -9.78 23.61
N ASP A 133 18.50 -10.99 23.29
CA ASP A 133 19.39 -12.09 22.93
C ASP A 133 19.95 -11.85 21.52
N LYS A 134 21.26 -12.11 21.33
CA LYS A 134 21.92 -11.96 20.03
C LYS A 134 21.52 -13.04 19.03
N ASP A 135 21.11 -14.21 19.55
CA ASP A 135 20.85 -15.39 18.72
C ASP A 135 19.36 -15.60 18.43
N ALA A 136 18.49 -14.73 18.96
CA ALA A 136 17.04 -14.82 18.79
C ALA A 136 16.42 -13.55 18.18
N THR A 137 15.41 -13.75 17.33
CA THR A 137 14.61 -12.62 16.79
C THR A 137 13.67 -12.06 17.85
N GLU A 138 13.28 -10.79 17.69
CA GLU A 138 12.29 -10.14 18.55
C GLU A 138 10.99 -10.97 18.64
N MET A 139 10.54 -11.52 17.51
CA MET A 139 9.34 -12.33 17.42
C MET A 139 9.45 -13.65 18.19
N TYR A 140 10.62 -14.29 18.18
CA TYR A 140 10.86 -15.50 18.97
C TYR A 140 10.75 -15.20 20.47
N THR A 141 11.40 -14.13 20.95
CA THR A 141 11.37 -13.76 22.37
C THR A 141 9.97 -13.39 22.83
N ILE A 142 9.18 -12.70 22.00
CA ILE A 142 7.76 -12.41 22.26
C ILE A 142 6.96 -13.72 22.34
N SER A 143 7.17 -14.65 21.39
CA SER A 143 6.46 -15.95 21.36
C SER A 143 6.73 -16.77 22.63
N ARG A 144 7.98 -16.82 23.08
CA ARG A 144 8.39 -17.50 24.32
C ARG A 144 7.73 -16.89 25.55
N CYS A 145 7.75 -15.56 25.68
CA CYS A 145 7.11 -14.90 26.83
C CYS A 145 5.59 -15.17 26.86
N LEU A 146 4.90 -15.13 25.72
CA LEU A 146 3.48 -15.46 25.65
C LEU A 146 3.18 -16.91 26.04
N GLU A 147 4.10 -17.83 25.77
CA GLU A 147 3.98 -19.23 26.21
C GLU A 147 4.09 -19.38 27.72
N GLU A 148 5.05 -18.67 28.32
CA GLU A 148 5.32 -18.69 29.76
C GLU A 148 4.20 -18.03 30.59
N GLN A 149 3.51 -17.02 30.05
CA GLN A 149 2.41 -16.32 30.73
C GLN A 149 1.26 -17.25 31.11
N LYS A 150 1.04 -18.32 30.33
CA LYS A 150 -0.05 -19.31 30.47
C LYS A 150 -1.47 -18.70 30.43
N GLY A 151 -2.44 -19.49 29.97
CA GLY A 151 -3.86 -19.14 29.98
C GLY A 151 -4.43 -18.55 28.69
N ASN A 152 -5.76 -18.56 28.61
CA ASN A 152 -6.53 -18.38 27.37
C ASN A 152 -6.24 -17.06 26.62
N SER A 153 -5.88 -15.99 27.34
CA SER A 153 -5.62 -14.70 26.69
C SER A 153 -4.31 -14.71 25.90
N ALA A 154 -3.22 -15.20 26.51
CA ALA A 154 -1.91 -15.31 25.87
C ALA A 154 -1.92 -16.36 24.74
N GLU A 155 -2.59 -17.50 24.96
CA GLU A 155 -2.82 -18.51 23.92
C GLU A 155 -3.60 -17.94 22.72
N GLY A 156 -4.62 -17.11 23.00
CA GLY A 156 -5.36 -16.42 21.95
C GLY A 156 -4.50 -15.44 21.14
N VAL A 157 -3.54 -14.75 21.76
CA VAL A 157 -2.56 -13.91 21.05
C VAL A 157 -1.66 -14.77 20.16
N ARG A 158 -1.05 -15.83 20.73
CA ARG A 158 -0.16 -16.76 19.99
C ARG A 158 -0.85 -17.39 18.80
N SER A 159 -2.10 -17.83 18.97
CA SER A 159 -2.90 -18.44 17.90
C SER A 159 -3.18 -17.46 16.76
N ARG A 160 -3.48 -16.20 17.07
CA ARG A 160 -3.75 -15.18 16.04
C ARG A 160 -2.49 -14.75 15.32
N LEU A 161 -1.41 -14.53 16.05
CA LEU A 161 -0.13 -14.07 15.52
C LEU A 161 0.82 -15.21 15.11
N TRP A 162 0.35 -16.45 15.05
CA TRP A 162 1.20 -17.63 14.83
C TRP A 162 2.15 -17.48 13.63
N GLY A 163 1.64 -17.03 12.49
CA GLY A 163 2.45 -16.85 11.28
C GLY A 163 3.50 -15.74 11.39
N ILE A 164 3.22 -14.69 12.17
CA ILE A 164 4.17 -13.58 12.43
C ILE A 164 5.24 -14.03 13.44
N LEU A 165 4.82 -14.68 14.52
CA LEU A 165 5.70 -15.09 15.62
C LEU A 165 6.62 -16.25 15.26
N ASN A 166 6.12 -17.23 14.49
CA ASN A 166 6.85 -18.47 14.21
C ASN A 166 7.29 -18.60 12.74
N GLY A 167 6.85 -17.72 11.85
CA GLY A 167 7.21 -17.77 10.43
C GLY A 167 8.60 -17.24 10.10
N ASN A 168 9.33 -16.69 11.09
CA ASN A 168 10.64 -16.06 10.93
C ASN A 168 10.68 -14.97 9.83
N LEU A 169 9.55 -14.30 9.58
CA LEU A 169 9.38 -13.34 8.49
C LEU A 169 10.00 -11.97 8.83
N LEU A 170 9.92 -11.56 10.10
CA LEU A 170 10.46 -10.30 10.63
C LEU A 170 11.87 -10.48 11.21
N ARG A 171 12.79 -10.97 10.39
CA ARG A 171 14.22 -11.17 10.71
C ARG A 171 15.08 -10.12 9.99
N PRO A 172 16.35 -9.92 10.38
CA PRO A 172 17.28 -9.11 9.62
C PRO A 172 17.27 -9.53 8.14
N SER A 173 17.08 -8.54 7.27
CA SER A 173 16.86 -8.74 5.85
C SER A 173 18.19 -8.75 5.12
N THR A 174 18.31 -9.62 4.13
CA THR A 174 19.44 -9.63 3.20
C THR A 174 19.40 -8.47 2.20
N LYS A 175 18.27 -7.76 2.10
CA LYS A 175 18.08 -6.60 1.23
C LYS A 175 17.52 -5.42 2.02
N GLN A 176 17.82 -4.22 1.56
CA GLN A 176 17.32 -2.98 2.14
C GLN A 176 16.54 -2.21 1.08
N ILE A 177 15.73 -1.25 1.53
CA ILE A 177 15.07 -0.30 0.63
C ILE A 177 16.17 0.55 -0.03
N GLU A 178 16.06 0.74 -1.34
CA GLU A 178 16.99 1.53 -2.14
C GLU A 178 16.32 2.83 -2.60
N SER A 179 16.99 3.95 -2.35
CA SER A 179 16.53 5.27 -2.80
C SER A 179 16.45 5.36 -4.34
N GLY A 180 15.41 6.01 -4.85
CA GLY A 180 15.22 6.21 -6.29
C GLY A 180 14.78 4.97 -7.08
N LYS A 181 14.42 3.88 -6.40
CA LYS A 181 13.91 2.65 -7.01
C LYS A 181 12.46 2.34 -6.61
N ILE A 182 11.87 1.42 -7.37
CA ILE A 182 10.64 0.71 -7.00
C ILE A 182 11.02 -0.46 -6.10
N ASN A 183 10.76 -0.30 -4.80
CA ASN A 183 11.03 -1.31 -3.78
C ASN A 183 9.79 -2.16 -3.58
N ILE A 184 9.81 -3.38 -4.13
CA ILE A 184 8.70 -4.32 -4.09
C ILE A 184 8.89 -5.25 -2.90
N ILE A 185 8.01 -5.14 -1.91
CA ILE A 185 7.89 -6.11 -0.81
C ILE A 185 6.96 -7.22 -1.29
N SER A 186 7.56 -8.34 -1.69
CA SER A 186 6.82 -9.52 -2.15
C SER A 186 6.45 -10.39 -0.97
N LEU A 187 5.14 -10.67 -0.85
CA LEU A 187 4.57 -11.58 0.14
C LEU A 187 4.20 -12.94 -0.46
N ALA A 188 4.69 -13.24 -1.67
CA ALA A 188 4.42 -14.49 -2.38
C ALA A 188 4.87 -15.72 -1.57
N GLY A 189 4.07 -16.78 -1.62
CA GLY A 189 4.33 -18.03 -0.88
C GLY A 189 3.96 -17.99 0.61
N ILE A 190 3.61 -16.82 1.15
CA ILE A 190 3.07 -16.68 2.51
C ILE A 190 1.56 -16.93 2.47
N ASN A 191 1.00 -17.60 3.49
CA ASN A 191 -0.43 -17.86 3.52
C ASN A 191 -1.25 -16.54 3.54
N PRO A 192 -2.45 -16.49 2.92
CA PRO A 192 -3.21 -15.24 2.74
C PRO A 192 -3.51 -14.47 4.02
N LYS A 193 -3.77 -15.18 5.13
CA LYS A 193 -4.02 -14.55 6.42
C LYS A 193 -2.76 -13.79 6.88
N THR A 194 -1.60 -14.45 6.88
CA THR A 194 -0.34 -13.83 7.29
C THR A 194 0.12 -12.72 6.34
N GLN A 195 -0.19 -12.79 5.04
CA GLN A 195 0.05 -11.68 4.13
C GLN A 195 -0.69 -10.41 4.57
N ILE A 196 -2.00 -10.51 4.88
CA ILE A 196 -2.79 -9.37 5.37
C ILE A 196 -2.21 -8.83 6.68
N GLN A 197 -1.86 -9.71 7.63
CA GLN A 197 -1.24 -9.31 8.90
C GLN A 197 0.09 -8.57 8.68
N LEU A 198 0.93 -9.07 7.78
CA LEU A 198 2.19 -8.41 7.44
C LEU A 198 1.95 -7.05 6.80
N THR A 199 1.04 -6.93 5.83
CA THR A 199 0.72 -5.64 5.21
C THR A 199 0.28 -4.60 6.24
N GLU A 200 -0.57 -4.99 7.20
CA GLU A 200 -0.97 -4.10 8.31
C GLU A 200 0.21 -3.68 9.19
N ILE A 201 1.10 -4.62 9.52
CA ILE A 201 2.31 -4.34 10.30
C ILE A 201 3.24 -3.41 9.51
N ILE A 202 3.49 -3.68 8.23
CA ILE A 202 4.35 -2.88 7.35
C ILE A 202 3.84 -1.43 7.30
N LEU A 203 2.55 -1.23 7.05
CA LEU A 203 1.95 0.11 7.03
C LEU A 203 2.04 0.81 8.39
N SER A 204 1.86 0.08 9.47
CA SER A 204 1.98 0.63 10.83
C SER A 204 3.41 1.03 11.17
N VAL A 205 4.41 0.29 10.67
CA VAL A 205 5.83 0.63 10.80
C VAL A 205 6.18 1.87 9.96
N VAL A 206 5.77 1.90 8.69
CA VAL A 206 5.96 3.07 7.82
C VAL A 206 5.35 4.32 8.47
N TRP A 207 4.11 4.21 8.95
CA TRP A 207 3.44 5.30 9.63
C TRP A 207 4.18 5.75 10.91
N ARG A 208 4.65 4.79 11.72
CA ARG A 208 5.47 5.07 12.90
C ARG A 208 6.68 5.91 12.53
N GLN A 209 7.46 5.48 11.55
CA GLN A 209 8.72 6.15 11.23
C GLN A 209 8.50 7.54 10.62
N LEU A 210 7.40 7.74 9.87
CA LEU A 210 7.00 9.07 9.38
C LEU A 210 6.72 10.03 10.54
N ARG A 211 5.96 9.60 11.56
CA ARG A 211 5.64 10.44 12.73
C ARG A 211 6.88 10.91 13.49
N TYR A 212 7.93 10.08 13.53
CA TYR A 212 9.20 10.44 14.15
C TYR A 212 10.18 11.15 13.22
N ARG A 213 9.78 11.49 11.99
CA ARG A 213 10.61 12.15 10.95
C ARG A 213 11.92 11.41 10.65
N GLN A 214 11.95 10.10 10.86
CA GLN A 214 13.13 9.27 10.58
C GLN A 214 13.10 8.67 9.17
N PHE A 215 11.96 8.77 8.49
CA PHE A 215 11.86 8.37 7.10
C PHE A 215 12.17 9.55 6.19
N SER A 216 13.31 9.48 5.50
CA SER A 216 13.68 10.43 4.45
C SER A 216 13.68 9.81 3.04
N GLU A 217 13.47 8.49 2.93
CA GLU A 217 13.74 7.79 1.68
C GLU A 217 12.50 7.48 0.85
N ILE A 218 11.39 6.98 1.42
CA ILE A 218 10.15 6.69 0.67
C ILE A 218 9.39 7.99 0.38
N ASP A 219 8.92 8.15 -0.85
CA ASP A 219 8.02 9.23 -1.27
C ASP A 219 6.62 8.74 -1.62
N VAL A 220 6.49 7.49 -2.08
CA VAL A 220 5.25 6.93 -2.61
C VAL A 220 5.03 5.53 -2.05
N VAL A 221 3.83 5.25 -1.53
CA VAL A 221 3.42 3.92 -1.08
C VAL A 221 2.28 3.42 -1.98
N CYS A 222 2.52 2.27 -2.60
CA CYS A 222 1.67 1.61 -3.56
C CYS A 222 1.10 0.34 -2.95
N ILE A 223 -0.23 0.23 -2.88
CA ILE A 223 -0.93 -0.89 -2.23
C ILE A 223 -2.03 -1.37 -3.17
N ASP A 224 -1.90 -2.61 -3.64
CA ASP A 224 -2.97 -3.28 -4.38
C ASP A 224 -3.91 -4.01 -3.41
N GLU A 225 -5.14 -4.27 -3.86
CA GLU A 225 -6.14 -5.05 -3.12
C GLU A 225 -6.43 -4.51 -1.70
N ILE A 226 -6.56 -3.18 -1.56
CA ILE A 226 -6.77 -2.49 -0.27
C ILE A 226 -8.03 -2.92 0.49
N GLN A 227 -8.99 -3.59 -0.16
CA GLN A 227 -10.18 -4.13 0.51
C GLN A 227 -9.87 -5.25 1.49
N SER A 228 -8.67 -5.82 1.44
CA SER A 228 -8.21 -6.81 2.42
C SER A 228 -7.69 -6.18 3.73
N LEU A 229 -7.52 -4.85 3.76
CA LEU A 229 -6.95 -4.09 4.87
C LEU A 229 -8.02 -3.34 5.67
N THR A 230 -7.70 -2.99 6.91
CA THR A 230 -8.55 -2.17 7.75
C THR A 230 -8.44 -0.69 7.37
N LEU A 231 -9.60 -0.08 7.10
CA LEU A 231 -9.77 1.38 6.97
C LEU A 231 -10.56 1.97 8.15
N LYS A 232 -10.62 1.23 9.28
CA LYS A 232 -11.21 1.75 10.52
C LYS A 232 -10.45 2.99 11.01
N LYS A 233 -11.15 3.84 11.75
CA LYS A 233 -10.56 4.97 12.46
C LYS A 233 -9.39 4.47 13.33
N ASN A 234 -8.25 5.15 13.28
CA ASN A 234 -6.97 4.81 13.93
C ASN A 234 -6.20 3.63 13.32
N SER A 235 -6.61 3.09 12.16
CA SER A 235 -5.74 2.18 11.41
C SER A 235 -4.62 2.95 10.73
N ALA A 236 -3.47 2.31 10.53
CA ALA A 236 -2.32 2.92 9.87
C ALA A 236 -2.67 3.42 8.46
N LEU A 237 -3.43 2.65 7.68
CA LEU A 237 -3.86 3.06 6.35
C LEU A 237 -4.78 4.29 6.38
N PHE A 238 -5.72 4.35 7.33
CA PHE A 238 -6.59 5.51 7.49
C PHE A 238 -5.80 6.78 7.91
N GLU A 239 -4.86 6.65 8.85
CA GLU A 239 -4.02 7.76 9.28
C GLU A 239 -3.07 8.22 8.16
N LEU A 240 -2.49 7.28 7.39
CA LEU A 240 -1.72 7.60 6.20
C LEU A 240 -2.57 8.38 5.19
N LEU A 241 -3.79 7.94 4.89
CA LEU A 241 -4.66 8.60 3.93
C LEU A 241 -5.05 10.03 4.31
N THR A 242 -5.11 10.32 5.61
CA THR A 242 -5.59 11.61 6.13
C THR A 242 -4.46 12.56 6.55
N GLU A 243 -3.29 12.03 6.93
CA GLU A 243 -2.22 12.82 7.53
C GLU A 243 -0.87 12.73 6.81
N SER A 244 -0.66 11.75 5.91
CA SER A 244 0.64 11.53 5.27
C SER A 244 1.13 12.71 4.40
N ARG A 245 0.22 13.58 3.93
CA ARG A 245 0.54 14.84 3.24
C ARG A 245 1.55 15.69 4.02
N LYS A 246 1.42 15.77 5.36
CA LYS A 246 2.33 16.56 6.22
C LYS A 246 3.78 16.08 6.13
N TYR A 247 3.98 14.85 5.70
CA TYR A 247 5.27 14.17 5.58
C TYR A 247 5.71 14.02 4.11
N GLY A 248 4.99 14.58 3.14
CA GLY A 248 5.34 14.53 1.72
C GLY A 248 5.06 13.20 1.01
N ILE A 249 4.43 12.25 1.69
CA ILE A 249 4.12 10.91 1.17
C ILE A 249 2.86 10.94 0.31
N SER A 250 2.91 10.18 -0.78
CA SER A 250 1.74 9.93 -1.65
C SER A 250 1.33 8.46 -1.56
N LEU A 251 0.03 8.19 -1.73
CA LEU A 251 -0.52 6.85 -1.72
C LEU A 251 -1.08 6.54 -3.11
N VAL A 252 -0.78 5.36 -3.64
CA VAL A 252 -1.49 4.76 -4.78
C VAL A 252 -2.22 3.54 -4.26
N LEU A 253 -3.54 3.63 -4.21
CA LEU A 253 -4.40 2.60 -3.62
C LEU A 253 -5.23 1.96 -4.73
N ALA A 254 -5.19 0.63 -4.85
CA ALA A 254 -6.00 -0.08 -5.83
C ALA A 254 -7.00 -1.05 -5.18
N THR A 255 -8.22 -1.09 -5.73
CA THR A 255 -9.28 -1.99 -5.28
C THR A 255 -10.18 -2.43 -6.43
N GLN A 256 -10.86 -3.57 -6.28
CA GLN A 256 -11.74 -4.08 -7.34
C GLN A 256 -13.09 -3.38 -7.41
N SER A 257 -13.65 -3.01 -6.26
CA SER A 257 -14.93 -2.29 -6.17
C SER A 257 -14.96 -1.45 -4.91
N LEU A 258 -15.63 -0.30 -4.97
CA LEU A 258 -15.87 0.54 -3.80
C LEU A 258 -17.05 0.05 -2.93
N SER A 259 -17.86 -0.88 -3.45
CA SER A 259 -19.06 -1.41 -2.76
C SER A 259 -18.74 -2.23 -1.51
N VAL A 260 -17.51 -2.76 -1.41
CA VAL A 260 -17.05 -3.55 -0.25
C VAL A 260 -16.77 -2.70 0.99
N PHE A 261 -16.65 -1.38 0.81
CA PHE A 261 -16.35 -0.44 1.88
C PHE A 261 -17.62 0.19 2.44
N ASN A 262 -17.61 0.50 3.74
CA ASN A 262 -18.70 1.24 4.35
C ASN A 262 -18.65 2.74 4.02
N LYS A 263 -19.72 3.47 4.34
CA LYS A 263 -19.81 4.92 4.01
C LYS A 263 -18.66 5.77 4.55
N LYS A 264 -18.13 5.46 5.75
CA LYS A 264 -17.02 6.23 6.35
C LYS A 264 -15.71 5.94 5.62
N GLU A 265 -15.49 4.71 5.22
CA GLU A 265 -14.32 4.28 4.45
C GLU A 265 -14.35 4.87 3.04
N ILE A 266 -15.52 4.84 2.37
CA ILE A 266 -15.72 5.51 1.08
C ILE A 266 -15.45 7.01 1.20
N ALA A 267 -15.90 7.67 2.27
CA ALA A 267 -15.61 9.08 2.49
C ALA A 267 -14.11 9.36 2.71
N ALA A 268 -13.39 8.43 3.36
CA ALA A 268 -11.94 8.52 3.53
C ALA A 268 -11.23 8.38 2.18
N LEU A 269 -11.53 7.31 1.42
CA LEU A 269 -11.01 7.08 0.06
C LEU A 269 -11.39 8.21 -0.91
N GLY A 270 -12.54 8.85 -0.66
CA GLY A 270 -13.02 10.03 -1.38
C GLY A 270 -12.11 11.25 -1.28
N GLN A 271 -11.24 11.33 -0.25
CA GLN A 271 -10.30 12.45 -0.05
C GLN A 271 -9.07 12.37 -0.98
N THR A 272 -8.91 11.29 -1.73
CA THR A 272 -7.86 11.19 -2.75
C THR A 272 -8.01 12.27 -3.83
N ALA A 273 -6.90 12.93 -4.16
CA ALA A 273 -6.86 13.99 -5.15
C ALA A 273 -7.29 13.52 -6.54
N VAL A 274 -6.93 12.29 -6.92
CA VAL A 274 -7.29 11.70 -8.22
C VAL A 274 -7.87 10.31 -8.05
N LYS A 275 -8.92 10.03 -8.82
CA LYS A 275 -9.59 8.72 -8.91
C LYS A 275 -9.56 8.22 -10.35
N LEU A 276 -9.14 6.98 -10.53
CA LEU A 276 -9.06 6.28 -11.81
C LEU A 276 -10.06 5.13 -11.80
N TYR A 277 -11.12 5.25 -12.61
CA TYR A 277 -12.15 4.22 -12.75
C TYR A 277 -11.89 3.39 -14.02
N PHE A 278 -11.53 2.12 -13.83
CA PHE A 278 -11.28 1.13 -14.88
C PHE A 278 -12.45 0.18 -15.00
N HIS A 279 -13.24 0.27 -16.07
CA HIS A 279 -14.35 -0.65 -16.38
C HIS A 279 -15.09 -1.18 -15.12
N PRO A 280 -15.76 -0.30 -14.34
CA PRO A 280 -16.44 -0.70 -13.11
C PRO A 280 -17.57 -1.71 -13.39
N SER A 281 -18.00 -2.42 -12.34
CA SER A 281 -19.11 -3.39 -12.46
C SER A 281 -20.40 -2.68 -12.87
N GLU A 282 -21.29 -3.35 -13.60
CA GLU A 282 -22.56 -2.74 -14.05
C GLU A 282 -23.41 -2.19 -12.90
N GLN A 283 -23.35 -2.84 -11.73
CA GLN A 283 -24.04 -2.43 -10.51
C GLN A 283 -23.48 -1.12 -9.94
N ASP A 284 -22.17 -0.89 -10.09
CA ASP A 284 -21.47 0.29 -9.57
C ASP A 284 -21.51 1.48 -10.54
N ILE A 285 -21.74 1.28 -11.84
CA ILE A 285 -21.66 2.36 -12.85
C ILE A 285 -22.56 3.53 -12.51
N ARG A 286 -23.83 3.27 -12.12
CA ARG A 286 -24.79 4.34 -11.85
C ARG A 286 -24.39 5.15 -10.62
N SER A 287 -23.97 4.49 -9.55
CA SER A 287 -23.58 5.15 -8.30
C SER A 287 -22.29 5.95 -8.48
N ILE A 288 -21.30 5.39 -9.18
CA ILE A 288 -20.05 6.08 -9.53
C ILE A 288 -20.34 7.31 -10.40
N ALA A 289 -21.17 7.16 -11.45
CA ALA A 289 -21.49 8.27 -12.34
C ALA A 289 -22.18 9.43 -11.60
N GLN A 290 -23.11 9.12 -10.68
CA GLN A 290 -23.78 10.12 -9.84
C GLN A 290 -22.81 10.81 -8.87
N GLN A 291 -21.79 10.11 -8.36
CA GLN A 291 -20.76 10.70 -7.51
C GLN A 291 -19.81 11.63 -8.29
N ILE A 292 -19.51 11.29 -9.55
CA ILE A 292 -18.61 12.09 -10.40
C ILE A 292 -19.32 13.37 -10.87
N ASP A 293 -20.52 13.23 -11.43
CA ASP A 293 -21.29 14.36 -11.95
C ASP A 293 -22.79 14.04 -11.81
N PRO A 294 -23.47 14.58 -10.77
CA PRO A 294 -24.90 14.37 -10.58
C PRO A 294 -25.76 14.89 -11.74
N ALA A 295 -25.33 15.95 -12.43
CA ALA A 295 -26.08 16.60 -13.49
C ALA A 295 -25.92 15.88 -14.83
N ALA A 296 -24.72 15.38 -15.13
CA ALA A 296 -24.41 14.66 -16.37
C ALA A 296 -24.23 13.14 -16.17
N TYR A 297 -24.82 12.56 -15.12
CA TYR A 297 -24.56 11.17 -14.72
C TYR A 297 -24.84 10.15 -15.84
N GLU A 298 -25.84 10.36 -16.71
CA GLU A 298 -26.13 9.45 -17.83
C GLU A 298 -24.98 9.42 -18.85
N ARG A 299 -24.39 10.59 -19.14
CA ARG A 299 -23.23 10.71 -20.03
C ARG A 299 -22.01 10.03 -19.42
N VAL A 300 -21.75 10.27 -18.14
CA VAL A 300 -20.64 9.64 -17.41
C VAL A 300 -20.83 8.12 -17.38
N ALA A 301 -22.05 7.64 -17.12
CA ALA A 301 -22.37 6.21 -17.13
C ALA A 301 -22.13 5.59 -18.51
N MET A 302 -22.50 6.26 -19.61
CA MET A 302 -22.18 5.80 -20.96
C MET A 302 -20.67 5.72 -21.21
N VAL A 303 -19.88 6.69 -20.72
CA VAL A 303 -18.41 6.64 -20.84
C VAL A 303 -17.85 5.45 -20.06
N LEU A 304 -18.27 5.27 -18.81
CA LEU A 304 -17.82 4.15 -17.96
C LEU A 304 -18.14 2.79 -18.57
N LYS A 305 -19.32 2.62 -19.18
CA LYS A 305 -19.72 1.39 -19.90
C LYS A 305 -18.87 1.08 -21.12
N ASN A 306 -18.33 2.10 -21.78
CA ASN A 306 -17.59 1.96 -23.04
C ASN A 306 -16.07 2.01 -22.86
N LEU A 307 -15.56 2.04 -21.62
CA LEU A 307 -14.12 1.99 -21.36
C LEU A 307 -13.55 0.67 -21.86
N ARG A 308 -12.50 0.73 -22.68
CA ARG A 308 -11.74 -0.46 -23.09
C ARG A 308 -10.73 -0.85 -22.01
N LYS A 309 -10.20 -2.07 -22.10
CA LYS A 309 -9.08 -2.53 -21.25
C LYS A 309 -7.91 -1.53 -21.34
N GLY A 310 -7.34 -1.15 -20.20
CA GLY A 310 -6.27 -0.14 -20.10
C GLY A 310 -6.74 1.32 -20.10
N GLN A 311 -8.01 1.60 -20.43
CA GLN A 311 -8.60 2.92 -20.33
C GLN A 311 -9.20 3.15 -18.94
N ALA A 312 -9.02 4.35 -18.42
CA ALA A 312 -9.64 4.77 -17.17
C ALA A 312 -10.30 6.13 -17.30
N LEU A 313 -11.49 6.27 -16.72
CA LEU A 313 -12.06 7.58 -16.47
C LEU A 313 -11.33 8.20 -15.28
N THR A 314 -10.62 9.29 -15.53
CA THR A 314 -9.79 10.02 -14.56
C THR A 314 -10.55 11.24 -14.07
N VAL A 315 -10.68 11.37 -12.75
CA VAL A 315 -11.45 12.42 -12.10
C VAL A 315 -10.68 12.97 -10.91
N GLY A 316 -10.77 14.28 -10.65
CA GLY A 316 -10.17 14.92 -9.49
C GLY A 316 -9.40 16.19 -9.84
N ASP A 317 -8.42 16.54 -9.01
CA ASP A 317 -7.53 17.67 -9.27
C ASP A 317 -6.45 17.27 -10.28
N ILE A 318 -6.77 17.41 -11.57
CA ILE A 318 -5.89 17.06 -12.67
C ILE A 318 -5.55 18.26 -13.56
N GLU A 319 -4.35 18.24 -14.12
CA GLU A 319 -3.87 19.22 -15.10
C GLU A 319 -3.25 18.53 -16.32
N LYS A 320 -3.25 19.24 -17.45
CA LYS A 320 -2.56 18.85 -18.67
C LYS A 320 -1.83 20.06 -19.23
N ALA A 321 -0.52 19.94 -19.45
CA ALA A 321 0.33 21.03 -19.92
C ALA A 321 0.14 22.33 -19.11
N GLY A 322 0.09 22.21 -17.78
CA GLY A 322 -0.10 23.33 -16.85
C GLY A 322 -1.52 23.90 -16.75
N HIS A 323 -2.49 23.35 -17.47
CA HIS A 323 -3.88 23.81 -17.44
C HIS A 323 -4.76 22.82 -16.67
N LYS A 324 -5.48 23.32 -15.65
CA LYS A 324 -6.42 22.52 -14.86
C LYS A 324 -7.57 22.03 -15.73
N ILE A 325 -7.94 20.76 -15.56
CA ILE A 325 -9.08 20.14 -16.25
C ILE A 325 -10.26 20.10 -15.27
N GLY A 326 -11.36 20.77 -15.62
CA GLY A 326 -12.54 20.90 -14.74
C GLY A 326 -13.51 19.71 -14.74
N GLY A 327 -13.21 18.62 -15.45
CA GLY A 327 -14.14 17.50 -15.62
C GLY A 327 -13.45 16.16 -15.88
N PRO A 328 -14.23 15.07 -15.93
CA PRO A 328 -13.69 13.73 -16.09
C PRO A 328 -13.07 13.56 -17.49
N ILE A 329 -11.93 12.87 -17.57
CA ILE A 329 -11.22 12.63 -18.83
C ILE A 329 -10.77 11.18 -18.94
N VAL A 330 -10.88 10.58 -20.12
CA VAL A 330 -10.39 9.22 -20.35
C VAL A 330 -8.89 9.25 -20.58
N THR A 331 -8.13 8.55 -19.74
CA THR A 331 -6.67 8.43 -19.84
C THR A 331 -6.25 6.99 -20.09
N MET A 332 -5.09 6.81 -20.71
CA MET A 332 -4.45 5.51 -20.94
C MET A 332 -3.03 5.48 -20.36
N SER A 333 -2.48 4.29 -20.19
CA SER A 333 -1.07 4.11 -19.81
C SER A 333 -0.15 4.25 -21.03
N GLN A 334 1.08 4.70 -20.81
CA GLN A 334 2.13 4.68 -21.84
C GLN A 334 2.66 3.27 -22.09
N LEU A 335 2.82 2.47 -21.02
CA LEU A 335 3.29 1.08 -21.09
C LEU A 335 2.43 0.19 -21.98
N TRP A 336 1.12 0.46 -22.05
CA TRP A 336 0.20 -0.26 -22.94
C TRP A 336 0.52 -0.09 -24.43
N LYS A 337 1.08 1.07 -24.84
CA LYS A 337 1.53 1.27 -26.22
C LYS A 337 2.79 0.47 -26.51
N GLU A 338 3.74 0.48 -25.58
CA GLU A 338 5.00 -0.27 -25.71
C GLU A 338 4.77 -1.79 -25.71
N GLU A 339 3.84 -2.32 -24.90
CA GLU A 339 3.44 -3.74 -24.98
C GLU A 339 2.71 -4.09 -26.29
N SER A 340 1.92 -3.18 -26.85
CA SER A 340 1.23 -3.40 -28.13
C SER A 340 2.21 -3.36 -29.31
N ASP A 341 3.17 -2.43 -29.28
CA ASP A 341 4.22 -2.29 -30.29
C ASP A 341 5.22 -3.48 -30.20
N CYS A 342 5.53 -3.99 -28.99
CA CYS A 342 6.34 -5.20 -28.82
C CYS A 342 5.63 -6.50 -29.27
N LEU A 343 4.29 -6.53 -29.30
CA LEU A 343 3.52 -7.66 -29.83
C LEU A 343 3.39 -7.63 -31.36
N GLU A 344 3.61 -6.48 -32.00
CA GLU A 344 3.67 -6.37 -33.47
C GLU A 344 5.08 -6.67 -34.04
N GLU A 345 6.12 -6.71 -33.20
CA GLU A 345 7.49 -7.08 -33.62
C GLU A 345 7.83 -8.58 -33.51
N ILE A 346 6.87 -9.44 -33.15
CA ILE A 346 7.00 -10.92 -33.25
C ILE A 346 6.14 -11.45 -34.41
N ASP A 347 6.23 -10.80 -35.57
CA ASP A 347 5.95 -11.46 -36.85
C ASP A 347 7.23 -11.44 -37.69
N LEU A 348 8.12 -12.39 -37.39
CA LEU A 348 9.15 -12.83 -38.32
C LEU A 348 8.79 -14.23 -38.76
N GLY A 349 8.38 -14.32 -40.02
CA GLY A 349 8.27 -15.57 -40.74
C GLY A 349 9.58 -16.35 -40.72
N GLU A 350 9.45 -17.66 -40.76
CA GLU A 350 9.84 -18.48 -41.90
C GLU A 350 9.36 -19.90 -41.62
N SER A 351 8.30 -20.31 -42.32
CA SER A 351 7.94 -21.70 -42.49
C SER A 351 8.49 -22.15 -43.85
N ARG A 352 9.71 -22.70 -43.86
CA ARG A 352 10.09 -23.96 -44.55
C ARG A 352 11.58 -24.19 -44.56
#